data_AF-A0A2E2R0U9-F1
#
_entry.id   AF-A0A2E2R0U9-F1
#
_cell.length_a   1.000
_cell.length_b   1.000
_cell.length_c   1.000
_cell.angle_alpha   90.00
_cell.angle_beta   90.00
_cell.angle_gamma   90.00
#
_symmetry.space_group_name_H-M   'P 1'
#
loop_
_entity.id
_entity.type
_entity.pdbx_description
1 polymer ?
#
loop_
_entity_poly.entity_id
_entity_poly.type
_entity_poly.pdbx_seq_one_letter_code
_entity_poly.pdbx_strand_id
1 'polypeptide(L)'
;MGKIIFIEHNNTTHVIEFKAGSSLMQIAVDNAIPGIDGDCGGECACGTCHVIVADEWFEKIGSFGDGEEQMLSMTPERAKTSRLGCQVKTTEAMDGMTVRLPEFQM
;
A
#
# COMPACT_ATOMS: atom_id res chain seq x y z
N MET A 1 0.81 10.34 15.82
CA MET A 1 -0.21 10.41 14.73
C MET A 1 0.50 11.02 13.54
N GLY A 2 0.31 10.44 12.36
CA GLY A 2 0.84 10.98 11.11
C GLY A 2 -0.22 10.89 10.02
N LYS A 3 0.13 11.28 8.80
CA LYS A 3 -0.76 11.24 7.63
C LYS A 3 -0.19 10.33 6.54
N ILE A 4 -1.05 9.52 5.93
CA ILE A 4 -0.78 8.83 4.67
C ILE A 4 -1.60 9.51 3.57
N ILE A 5 -0.99 9.68 2.41
CA ILE A 5 -1.59 10.25 1.21
C ILE A 5 -1.77 9.12 0.21
N PHE A 6 -3.01 8.67 0.02
CA PHE A 6 -3.37 7.72 -1.03
C PHE A 6 -3.77 8.51 -2.27
N ILE A 7 -3.20 8.14 -3.42
CA ILE A 7 -3.51 8.76 -4.71
C ILE A 7 -4.07 7.67 -5.63
N GLU A 8 -5.33 7.77 -6.01
CA GLU A 8 -5.94 6.88 -6.98
C GLU A 8 -5.28 6.99 -8.36
N HIS A 9 -5.53 6.02 -9.24
CA HIS A 9 -5.08 6.07 -10.64
C HIS A 9 -5.49 7.37 -11.35
N ASN A 10 -6.70 7.87 -11.07
CA ASN A 10 -7.24 9.12 -11.63
C ASN A 10 -6.66 10.42 -11.01
N ASN A 11 -5.70 10.30 -10.09
CA ASN A 11 -5.09 11.38 -9.28
C ASN A 11 -5.98 12.01 -8.20
N THR A 12 -7.11 11.39 -7.86
CA THR A 12 -7.88 11.75 -6.66
C THR A 12 -7.05 11.40 -5.43
N THR A 13 -6.95 12.37 -4.51
CA THR A 13 -6.09 12.26 -3.33
C THR A 13 -6.94 12.12 -2.07
N HIS A 14 -6.57 11.16 -1.23
CA HIS A 14 -7.13 10.94 0.11
C HIS A 14 -6.04 11.09 1.15
N VAL A 15 -6.23 12.00 2.10
CA VAL A 15 -5.29 12.22 3.21
C VAL A 15 -5.88 11.64 4.48
N ILE A 16 -5.29 10.56 4.97
CA ILE A 16 -5.80 9.78 6.09
C ILE A 16 -4.85 9.88 7.27
N GLU A 17 -5.39 10.20 8.44
CA GLU A 17 -4.64 10.14 9.69
C GLU A 17 -4.46 8.69 10.13
N PHE A 18 -3.25 8.36 10.59
CA PHE A 18 -2.94 7.03 11.08
C PHE A 18 -2.22 7.06 12.43
N LYS A 19 -2.35 5.93 13.14
CA LYS A 19 -1.50 5.56 14.26
C LYS A 19 -0.54 4.48 13.80
N ALA A 20 0.74 4.63 14.12
CA ALA A 20 1.76 3.64 13.80
C ALA A 20 1.36 2.24 14.31
N GLY A 21 1.73 1.21 13.54
CA GLY A 21 1.45 -0.20 13.83
C GLY A 21 0.46 -0.85 12.88
N SER A 22 -0.45 -0.09 12.28
CA SER A 22 -1.35 -0.60 11.23
C SER A 22 -0.62 -0.72 9.89
N SER A 23 -1.06 -1.65 9.03
CA SER A 23 -0.55 -1.74 7.66
C SER A 23 -1.19 -0.67 6.76
N LEU A 24 -0.56 -0.36 5.63
CA LEU A 24 -1.15 0.57 4.64
C LEU A 24 -2.52 0.07 4.15
N MET A 25 -2.65 -1.25 3.94
CA MET A 25 -3.93 -1.85 3.55
C MET A 25 -4.99 -1.64 4.62
N GLN A 26 -4.68 -1.92 5.89
CA GLN A 26 -5.65 -1.76 6.97
C GLN A 26 -6.13 -0.31 7.08
N ILE A 27 -5.20 0.66 7.00
CA ILE A 27 -5.53 2.08 7.02
C ILE A 27 -6.48 2.43 5.87
N ALA A 28 -6.20 1.92 4.67
CA ALA A 28 -7.00 2.25 3.49
C ALA A 28 -8.41 1.62 3.55
N VAL A 29 -8.51 0.34 3.95
CA VAL A 29 -9.79 -0.37 4.09
C VAL A 29 -10.65 0.24 5.20
N ASP A 30 -10.07 0.51 6.37
CA ASP A 30 -10.79 1.12 7.51
C ASP A 30 -11.34 2.51 7.19
N ASN A 31 -10.75 3.20 6.21
CA ASN A 31 -11.15 4.53 5.75
C ASN A 31 -11.87 4.49 4.38
N ALA A 32 -12.24 3.31 3.89
CA ALA A 32 -12.97 3.10 2.64
C ALA A 32 -12.32 3.80 1.42
N ILE A 33 -10.99 3.74 1.33
CA ILE A 33 -10.26 4.23 0.15
C ILE A 33 -10.61 3.36 -1.07
N PRO A 34 -11.10 3.94 -2.18
CA PRO A 34 -11.43 3.16 -3.37
C PRO A 34 -10.21 2.49 -3.99
N GLY A 35 -10.40 1.31 -4.60
CA GLY A 35 -9.36 0.63 -5.36
C GLY A 35 -8.36 -0.17 -4.52
N ILE A 36 -8.68 -0.48 -3.27
CA ILE A 36 -7.93 -1.42 -2.43
C ILE A 36 -8.90 -2.28 -1.63
N ASP A 37 -8.86 -3.59 -1.84
CA ASP A 37 -9.89 -4.50 -1.31
C ASP A 37 -9.36 -5.28 -0.11
N GLY A 38 -8.14 -5.81 -0.22
CA GLY A 38 -7.50 -6.55 0.86
C GLY A 38 -8.18 -7.89 1.17
N ASP A 39 -8.63 -8.63 0.15
CA ASP A 39 -9.53 -9.79 0.29
C ASP A 39 -9.04 -10.91 1.22
N CYS A 40 -7.72 -11.14 1.27
CA CYS A 40 -7.13 -12.15 2.15
C CYS A 40 -6.97 -11.68 3.61
N GLY A 41 -7.40 -10.47 3.97
CA GLY A 41 -7.26 -9.93 5.33
C GLY A 41 -5.80 -9.62 5.73
N GLY A 42 -4.87 -9.65 4.78
CA GLY A 42 -3.45 -9.34 5.03
C GLY A 42 -2.52 -10.55 5.07
N GLU A 43 -3.01 -11.75 4.75
CA GLU A 43 -2.25 -13.01 4.71
C GLU A 43 -1.32 -13.17 3.50
N CYS A 44 -0.99 -12.08 2.79
CA CYS A 44 -0.09 -12.09 1.63
C CYS A 44 -0.50 -13.08 0.51
N ALA A 45 -1.80 -13.27 0.29
CA ALA A 45 -2.32 -14.35 -0.57
C ALA A 45 -3.20 -13.89 -1.75
N CYS A 46 -3.53 -12.60 -1.86
CA CYS A 46 -4.50 -12.12 -2.86
C CYS A 46 -4.01 -11.05 -3.81
N GLY A 47 -2.91 -10.33 -3.57
CA GLY A 47 -2.51 -9.23 -4.45
C GLY A 47 -3.42 -7.99 -4.44
N THR A 48 -4.66 -8.07 -3.93
CA THR A 48 -5.67 -6.99 -3.98
C THR A 48 -5.46 -5.84 -3.01
N CYS A 49 -4.23 -5.69 -2.53
CA CYS A 49 -3.78 -4.56 -1.75
C CYS A 49 -2.51 -3.91 -2.34
N HIS A 50 -2.27 -4.10 -3.63
CA HIS A 50 -1.16 -3.53 -4.36
C HIS A 50 -1.17 -2.01 -4.26
N VAL A 51 -0.02 -1.47 -3.87
CA VAL A 51 0.27 -0.03 -3.84
C VAL A 51 1.62 0.23 -4.49
N ILE A 52 1.75 1.40 -5.10
CA ILE A 52 3.01 1.90 -5.68
C ILE A 52 3.54 2.99 -4.75
N VAL A 53 4.63 2.71 -4.07
CA VAL A 53 5.21 3.60 -3.07
C VAL A 53 6.02 4.68 -3.76
N ALA A 54 5.87 5.94 -3.36
CA ALA A 54 6.70 7.01 -3.89
C ALA A 54 8.19 6.79 -3.55
N ASP A 55 9.08 7.14 -4.48
CA ASP A 55 10.50 6.74 -4.43
C ASP A 55 11.19 7.18 -3.13
N GLU A 56 10.87 8.37 -2.62
CA GLU A 56 11.44 8.91 -1.38
C GLU A 56 11.03 8.15 -0.10
N TRP A 57 10.06 7.24 -0.20
CA TRP A 57 9.58 6.38 0.88
C TRP A 57 9.99 4.93 0.72
N PHE A 58 10.30 4.49 -0.50
CA PHE A 58 10.52 3.07 -0.81
C PHE A 58 11.69 2.46 -0.03
N GLU A 59 12.79 3.20 0.14
CA GLU A 59 13.95 2.72 0.91
C GLU A 59 13.67 2.67 2.43
N LYS A 60 12.65 3.39 2.92
CA LYS A 60 12.32 3.50 4.35
C LYS A 60 11.39 2.39 4.85
N ILE A 61 10.78 1.63 3.94
CA ILE A 61 9.75 0.62 4.26
C ILE A 61 10.28 -0.82 4.24
N GLY A 62 11.60 -0.97 4.09
CA GLY A 62 12.28 -2.27 4.05
C GLY A 62 12.05 -3.04 2.75
N SER A 63 12.70 -4.20 2.64
CA SER A 63 12.55 -5.12 1.51
C SER A 63 11.30 -5.99 1.65
N PHE A 64 10.70 -6.37 0.54
CA PHE A 64 9.68 -7.42 0.48
C PHE A 64 10.33 -8.81 0.63
N GLY A 65 9.55 -9.78 1.10
CA GLY A 65 9.95 -11.20 1.18
C GLY A 65 9.50 -12.01 -0.04
N ASP A 66 9.93 -13.26 -0.14
CA ASP A 66 9.67 -14.13 -1.30
C ASP A 66 8.16 -14.31 -1.62
N GLY A 67 7.33 -14.43 -0.58
CA GLY A 67 5.87 -14.55 -0.77
C GLY A 67 5.24 -13.28 -1.34
N GLU A 68 5.69 -12.11 -0.88
CA GLU A 68 5.24 -10.82 -1.42
C GLU A 68 5.70 -10.66 -2.87
N GLU A 69 6.96 -11.02 -3.17
CA GLU A 69 7.52 -10.99 -4.53
C GLU A 69 6.73 -11.87 -5.50
N GLN A 70 6.39 -13.09 -5.08
CA GLN A 70 5.62 -14.02 -5.91
C GLN A 70 4.26 -13.43 -6.28
N MET A 71 3.54 -12.87 -5.31
CA MET A 71 2.24 -12.24 -5.56
C MET A 71 2.36 -11.02 -6.48
N LEU A 72 3.35 -10.16 -6.23
CA LEU A 72 3.60 -8.98 -7.07
C LEU A 72 3.98 -9.37 -8.49
N SER A 73 4.71 -10.46 -8.70
CA SER A 73 5.09 -10.95 -10.05
C SER A 73 3.90 -11.29 -10.94
N MET A 74 2.75 -11.57 -10.34
CA MET A 74 1.50 -11.90 -11.02
C MET A 74 0.59 -10.68 -11.18
N THR A 75 0.97 -9.51 -10.65
CA THR A 75 0.15 -8.29 -10.63
C THR A 75 0.34 -7.49 -11.94
N PRO A 76 -0.73 -7.20 -12.72
CA PRO A 76 -0.63 -6.60 -14.06
C PRO A 76 0.06 -5.23 -14.11
N GLU A 77 -0.12 -4.39 -13.08
CA GLU A 77 0.40 -3.02 -13.01
C GLU A 77 1.62 -2.88 -12.08
N ARG A 78 2.38 -3.97 -11.91
CA ARG A 78 3.57 -3.94 -11.07
C ARG A 78 4.58 -2.89 -11.57
N ALA A 79 4.92 -1.96 -10.69
CA ALA A 79 6.02 -1.02 -10.81
C ALA A 79 7.21 -1.40 -9.91
N LYS A 80 8.37 -0.75 -10.13
CA LYS A 80 9.60 -0.99 -9.35
C LYS A 80 9.41 -0.84 -7.84
N THR A 81 8.62 0.14 -7.41
CA THR A 81 8.35 0.43 -6.00
C THR A 81 7.02 -0.15 -5.52
N SER A 82 6.52 -1.16 -6.23
CA SER A 82 5.29 -1.85 -5.82
C SER A 82 5.49 -2.66 -4.56
N ARG A 83 4.49 -2.63 -3.70
CA ARG A 83 4.38 -3.41 -2.47
C ARG A 83 2.96 -3.93 -2.32
N LEU A 84 2.80 -4.99 -1.55
CA LEU A 84 1.51 -5.33 -0.97
C LEU A 84 1.32 -4.47 0.28
N GLY A 85 0.33 -3.58 0.26
CA GLY A 85 0.06 -2.64 1.33
C GLY A 85 -0.18 -3.31 2.68
N CYS A 86 -0.62 -4.58 2.71
CA CYS A 86 -0.76 -5.35 3.94
C CYS A 86 0.58 -5.74 4.58
N GLN A 87 1.66 -5.83 3.80
CA GLN A 87 3.00 -6.17 4.26
C GLN A 87 3.81 -4.92 4.68
N VAL A 88 3.29 -3.72 4.42
CA VAL A 88 3.93 -2.46 4.83
C VAL A 88 3.32 -1.98 6.13
N LYS A 89 4.00 -2.24 7.25
CA LYS A 89 3.62 -1.72 8.58
C LYS A 89 4.06 -0.26 8.73
N THR A 90 3.13 0.59 9.12
CA THR A 90 3.41 2.02 9.30
C THR A 90 4.18 2.29 10.58
N THR A 91 5.12 3.24 10.50
CA THR A 91 5.87 3.79 11.63
C THR A 91 5.64 5.29 11.74
N GLU A 92 6.01 5.91 12.86
CA GLU A 92 5.87 7.37 13.03
C GLU A 92 6.69 8.17 12.01
N ALA A 93 7.78 7.60 11.50
CA ALA A 93 8.61 8.23 10.48
C ALA A 93 7.91 8.37 9.11
N MET A 94 6.77 7.72 8.91
CA MET A 94 5.99 7.73 7.66
C MET A 94 4.94 8.84 7.60
N ASP A 95 5.03 9.85 8.48
CA ASP A 95 4.18 11.03 8.37
C ASP A 95 4.41 11.77 7.04
N GLY A 96 3.35 11.94 6.26
CA GLY A 96 3.39 12.48 4.90
C GLY A 96 3.70 11.44 3.82
N MET A 97 3.73 10.15 4.14
CA MET A 97 4.00 9.10 3.15
C MET A 97 2.95 9.10 2.05
N THR A 98 3.42 9.06 0.82
CA THR A 98 2.57 9.03 -0.38
C THR A 98 2.64 7.68 -1.05
N VAL A 99 1.47 7.13 -1.37
CA VAL A 99 1.32 5.90 -2.16
C VAL A 99 0.29 6.11 -3.25
N ARG A 100 0.54 5.52 -4.42
CA ARG A 100 -0.41 5.49 -5.53
C ARG A 100 -1.08 4.13 -5.60
N LEU A 101 -2.34 4.12 -6.03
CA LEU A 101 -3.07 2.89 -6.35
C LEU A 101 -2.98 2.62 -7.86
N PRO A 102 -2.86 1.35 -8.27
CA PRO A 102 -2.99 0.96 -9.67
C PRO A 102 -4.42 1.26 -10.18
N GLU A 103 -4.64 1.16 -11.49
CA GLU A 103 -6.00 1.18 -12.03
C GLU A 103 -6.80 -0.06 -11.60
N PHE A 104 -6.13 -1.21 -11.54
CA PHE A 104 -6.67 -2.52 -11.20
C PHE A 104 -5.80 -3.28 -10.20
N GLN A 105 -6.45 -3.93 -9.23
CA GLN A 105 -5.80 -4.71 -8.17
C GLN A 105 -5.46 -6.15 -8.60
N MET A 106 -6.31 -6.75 -9.43
CA MET A 106 -6.09 -8.04 -10.10
C MET A 106 -6.97 -8.14 -11.36
#